data_AF-A0A9X5X6T9-F1
#
_entry.id   AF-A0A9X5X6T9-F1
#
_cell.length_a   1.000
_cell.length_b   1.000
_cell.length_c   1.000
_cell.angle_alpha   90.00
_cell.angle_beta   90.00
_cell.angle_gamma   90.00
#
_symmetry.space_group_name_H-M   'P 1'
#
loop_
_entity.id
_entity.type
_entity.pdbx_description
1 polymer ?
#
loop_
_entity_poly.entity_id
_entity_poly.type
_entity_poly.pdbx_seq_one_letter_code
_entity_poly.pdbx_strand_id
1 'polypeptide(L)'
;MFGRLGAPEIILILVVIILLFGAKKLPDMARSLGKSARILKSEAKAMKDEGSTPAPAGPPSTDEQTPAQRTIQAAPGDVTSSRPVTEPTDTTKR
;
A
#
# COMPACT_ATOMS: atom_id res chain seq x y z
N MET A 1 0.91 44.78 -9.19
CA MET A 1 0.16 44.62 -7.93
C MET A 1 -0.22 43.17 -7.59
N PHE A 2 0.41 42.15 -8.21
CA PHE A 2 0.14 40.71 -7.93
C PHE A 2 1.29 39.96 -7.23
N GLY A 3 2.35 40.65 -6.84
CA GLY A 3 3.56 40.05 -6.24
C GLY A 3 3.50 39.86 -4.72
N ARG A 4 2.30 39.87 -4.12
CA ARG A 4 2.11 39.64 -2.67
C ARG A 4 1.25 38.41 -2.35
N LEU A 5 0.99 37.51 -3.31
CA LEU A 5 0.65 36.13 -2.96
C LEU A 5 1.91 35.49 -2.38
N GLY A 6 2.21 35.85 -1.14
CA GLY A 6 3.31 35.30 -0.39
C GLY A 6 2.89 33.98 0.24
N ALA A 7 3.84 33.36 0.93
CA ALA A 7 3.57 32.26 1.84
C ALA A 7 2.35 32.48 2.76
N PRO A 8 2.07 33.69 3.33
CA PRO A 8 0.92 33.86 4.23
C PRO A 8 -0.45 33.64 3.56
N GLU A 9 -0.69 34.16 2.35
CA GLU A 9 -1.96 33.94 1.64
C GLU A 9 -2.18 32.46 1.32
N ILE A 10 -1.14 31.73 0.91
CA ILE A 10 -1.22 30.30 0.62
C ILE A 10 -1.55 29.51 1.90
N ILE A 11 -0.93 29.87 3.02
CA ILE A 11 -1.24 29.27 4.33
C ILE A 11 -2.70 29.53 4.72
N LEU A 12 -3.20 30.75 4.53
CA LEU A 12 -4.58 31.10 4.86
C LEU A 12 -5.59 30.26 4.04
N ILE A 13 -5.33 30.08 2.74
CA ILE A 13 -6.16 29.22 1.88
C ILE A 13 -6.09 27.76 2.34
N LEU A 14 -4.90 27.25 2.68
CA LEU A 14 -4.75 25.88 3.20
C LEU A 14 -5.53 25.68 4.50
N VAL A 15 -5.51 26.67 5.41
CA VAL A 15 -6.28 26.61 6.66
C VAL A 15 -7.78 26.52 6.37
N VAL A 16 -8.31 27.31 5.42
CA VAL A 16 -9.72 27.24 5.02
C VAL A 16 -10.06 25.86 4.43
N ILE A 17 -9.22 25.31 3.57
CA ILE A 17 -9.41 23.97 2.99
C ILE A 17 -9.41 22.91 4.10
N ILE A 18 -8.50 22.99 5.07
CA ILE A 18 -8.44 22.07 6.20
C ILE A 18 -9.68 22.19 7.09
N LEU A 19 -10.25 23.38 7.27
CA LEU A 19 -11.49 23.57 8.02
C LEU A 19 -12.69 22.93 7.30
N LEU A 20 -12.77 23.03 5.97
CA LEU A 20 -13.87 22.47 5.18
C LEU A 20 -13.79 20.94 5.05
N PHE A 21 -12.61 20.41 4.74
CA PHE A 21 -12.42 18.99 4.45
C PHE A 21 -11.92 18.19 5.67
N GLY A 22 -11.28 18.85 6.64
CA GLY A 22 -10.65 18.23 7.80
C GLY A 22 -9.19 17.83 7.57
N ALA A 23 -8.37 17.94 8.63
CA ALA A 23 -6.94 17.63 8.59
C ALA A 23 -6.61 16.18 8.18
N LYS A 24 -7.56 15.24 8.37
CA LYS A 24 -7.37 13.83 8.01
C LYS A 24 -7.74 13.51 6.55
N LYS A 25 -8.58 14.33 5.90
CA LYS A 25 -9.04 14.08 4.52
C LYS A 25 -8.09 14.59 3.46
N LEU A 26 -7.40 15.70 3.72
CA LEU A 26 -6.39 16.23 2.81
C LEU A 26 -5.25 15.23 2.51
N PRO A 27 -4.59 14.61 3.52
CA PRO A 27 -3.53 13.64 3.25
C PRO A 27 -4.06 12.33 2.66
N ASP A 28 -5.28 11.92 3.03
CA ASP A 28 -5.91 10.70 2.52
C ASP A 28 -6.24 10.82 1.02
N MET A 29 -6.84 11.95 0.62
CA MET A 29 -7.08 12.29 -0.79
C MET A 29 -5.80 12.47 -1.58
N ALA A 30 -4.77 13.11 -1.00
CA ALA A 30 -3.47 13.24 -1.65
C ALA A 30 -2.79 11.87 -1.85
N ARG A 31 -2.87 10.96 -0.87
CA ARG A 31 -2.32 9.60 -0.95
C ARG A 31 -3.04 8.75 -2.00
N SER A 32 -4.37 8.80 -2.07
CA SER A 32 -5.13 8.05 -3.08
C SER A 32 -4.92 8.61 -4.48
N LEU A 33 -5.01 9.93 -4.65
CA LEU A 33 -4.76 10.61 -5.93
C LEU A 33 -3.32 10.44 -6.40
N GLY A 34 -2.35 10.47 -5.49
CA GLY A 34 -0.93 10.25 -5.79
C GLY A 34 -0.65 8.84 -6.31
N LYS A 35 -1.32 7.81 -5.76
CA LYS A 35 -1.23 6.44 -6.27
C LYS A 35 -1.75 6.33 -7.70
N SER A 36 -2.94 6.88 -7.97
CA SER A 36 -3.51 6.92 -9.33
C SER A 36 -2.62 7.70 -10.30
N ALA A 37 -2.14 8.88 -9.89
CA ALA A 37 -1.25 9.71 -10.70
C ALA A 37 0.10 9.05 -10.98
N ARG A 38 0.63 8.24 -10.05
CA ARG A 38 1.88 7.49 -10.25
C ARG A 38 1.73 6.43 -11.33
N ILE A 39 0.63 5.67 -11.30
CA ILE A 39 0.32 4.63 -12.29
C ILE A 39 0.13 5.27 -13.67
N LEU A 40 -0.70 6.31 -13.74
CA LEU A 40 -0.93 7.08 -14.97
C LEU A 40 0.37 7.69 -15.51
N LYS A 41 1.24 8.22 -14.64
CA LYS A 41 2.54 8.78 -15.06
C LYS A 41 3.48 7.67 -15.57
N SER A 42 3.52 6.49 -14.97
CA SER A 42 4.35 5.39 -15.45
C SER A 42 3.88 4.86 -16.80
N GLU A 43 2.57 4.70 -16.99
CA GLU A 43 2.00 4.28 -18.28
C GLU A 43 2.20 5.35 -19.35
N ALA A 44 1.91 6.62 -19.04
CA ALA A 44 2.13 7.74 -19.95
C ALA A 44 3.61 7.90 -20.33
N LYS A 45 4.54 7.58 -19.41
CA LYS A 45 5.97 7.60 -19.67
C LYS A 45 6.41 6.42 -20.54
N ALA A 46 5.88 5.22 -20.31
CA ALA A 46 6.14 4.05 -21.15
C ALA A 46 5.68 4.29 -22.61
N MET A 47 4.46 4.82 -22.80
CA MET A 47 3.95 5.19 -24.12
C MET A 47 4.81 6.27 -24.82
N LYS A 48 5.42 7.16 -24.03
CA LYS A 48 6.28 8.24 -24.55
C LYS A 48 7.72 7.77 -24.83
N ASP A 49 8.21 6.78 -24.07
CA ASP A 49 9.54 6.20 -24.21
C ASP A 49 9.60 5.10 -25.30
N GLU A 50 8.47 4.56 -25.77
CA GLU A 50 8.42 3.70 -26.98
C GLU A 50 8.91 4.40 -28.27
N GLY A 51 9.14 5.71 -28.22
CA GLY A 51 9.81 6.50 -29.28
C GLY A 51 11.30 6.81 -29.03
N SER A 52 11.90 6.41 -27.90
CA SER A 52 13.33 6.66 -27.59
C SER A 52 13.86 5.68 -26.51
N THR A 53 14.86 4.88 -26.90
CA THR A 53 15.65 3.91 -26.11
C THR A 53 15.65 4.09 -24.57
N PRO A 54 15.44 3.03 -23.77
CA PRO A 54 15.19 3.12 -22.33
C PRO A 54 16.48 3.17 -21.49
N ALA A 55 16.45 3.95 -20.40
CA ALA A 55 17.39 3.86 -19.28
C ALA A 55 16.69 3.24 -18.05
N PRO A 56 17.33 2.32 -17.30
CA PRO A 56 16.72 1.62 -16.18
C PRO A 56 16.66 2.52 -14.94
N ALA A 57 15.46 2.97 -14.56
CA ALA A 57 15.21 3.56 -13.25
C ALA A 57 14.66 2.47 -12.32
N GLY A 58 15.54 1.96 -11.45
CA GLY A 58 15.18 1.01 -10.40
C GLY A 58 14.13 1.56 -9.43
N PRO A 59 13.46 0.68 -8.66
CA PRO A 59 12.39 1.08 -7.75
C PRO A 59 12.94 1.90 -6.58
N PRO A 60 12.44 3.12 -6.31
CA PRO A 60 12.60 3.71 -5.00
C PRO A 60 11.61 3.01 -4.06
N SER A 61 12.16 2.13 -3.23
CA SER A 61 11.59 1.74 -1.95
C SER A 61 11.24 3.02 -1.18
N THR A 62 9.96 3.19 -0.83
CA THR A 62 9.58 4.09 0.24
C THR A 62 9.03 3.20 1.34
N ASP A 63 9.90 2.91 2.29
CA ASP A 63 9.55 2.41 3.60
C ASP A 63 8.51 3.34 4.23
N GLU A 64 7.32 2.79 4.49
CA GLU A 64 6.59 3.12 5.70
C GLU A 64 6.02 1.81 6.25
N GLN A 65 6.55 1.46 7.41
CA GLN A 65 6.36 0.22 8.15
C GLN A 65 4.89 0.00 8.50
N THR A 66 4.37 -1.19 8.20
CA THR A 66 3.25 -1.77 8.94
C THR A 66 3.80 -2.22 10.30
N PRO A 67 3.39 -1.62 11.43
CA PRO A 67 3.80 -2.11 12.73
C PRO A 67 3.01 -3.38 13.06
N ALA A 68 3.75 -4.40 13.50
CA ALA A 68 3.27 -5.58 14.23
C ALA A 68 2.33 -6.56 13.51
N GLN A 69 2.91 -7.45 12.70
CA GLN A 69 2.47 -8.85 12.72
C GLN A 69 3.42 -9.66 13.61
N ARG A 70 3.17 -9.60 14.92
CA ARG A 70 3.51 -10.73 15.80
C ARG A 70 2.52 -11.86 15.49
N THR A 71 2.74 -12.55 14.37
CA THR A 71 2.18 -13.89 14.20
C THR A 71 3.08 -14.83 14.98
N ILE A 72 2.46 -15.55 15.91
CA ILE A 72 3.10 -16.53 16.78
C ILE A 72 3.74 -17.60 15.88
N GLN A 73 5.06 -17.69 15.90
CA GLN A 73 5.79 -18.79 15.29
C GLN A 73 5.68 -20.01 16.20
N ALA A 74 4.76 -20.92 15.89
CA ALA A 74 4.88 -22.30 16.35
C ALA A 74 6.04 -22.95 15.58
N ALA A 75 6.98 -23.55 16.30
CA ALA A 75 8.23 -24.07 15.77
C ALA A 75 7.99 -25.23 14.76
N PRO A 76 8.79 -25.34 13.68
CA PRO A 76 8.78 -26.52 12.82
C PRO A 76 9.35 -27.71 13.60
N GLY A 77 8.51 -28.67 13.99
CA GLY A 77 8.96 -29.85 14.73
C GLY A 77 7.89 -30.87 15.15
N ASP A 78 6.62 -30.48 15.28
CA ASP A 78 5.56 -31.37 15.81
C ASP A 78 4.87 -32.23 14.73
N VAL A 79 5.65 -32.95 13.92
CA VAL A 79 5.16 -34.05 13.07
C VAL A 79 5.97 -35.32 13.31
N THR A 80 6.12 -35.70 14.58
CA THR A 80 6.67 -37.01 14.94
C THR A 80 5.95 -37.61 16.14
N SER A 81 4.68 -37.94 15.94
CA SER A 81 4.11 -39.11 16.61
C SER A 81 3.30 -39.90 15.59
N SER A 82 4.03 -40.41 14.60
CA SER A 82 3.60 -41.51 13.76
C SER A 82 3.76 -42.81 14.56
N ARG A 83 2.67 -43.49 14.93
CA ARG A 83 2.53 -44.95 14.73
C ARG A 83 1.06 -45.40 14.94
N PRO A 84 0.57 -46.37 14.14
CA PRO A 84 -0.84 -46.54 13.82
C PRO A 84 -1.52 -47.58 14.73
N VAL A 85 -2.83 -47.48 14.85
CA VAL A 85 -3.68 -48.53 15.42
C VAL A 85 -4.97 -48.61 14.59
N THR A 86 -4.95 -49.57 13.66
CA THR A 86 -6.06 -50.43 13.20
C THR A 86 -7.45 -49.81 12.95
N GLU A 87 -7.83 -49.75 11.66
CA GLU A 87 -9.20 -50.07 11.24
C GLU A 87 -9.50 -51.55 11.59
N PRO A 88 -10.74 -51.86 12.03
CA PRO A 88 -11.72 -52.41 11.08
C PRO A 88 -13.16 -51.92 11.29
N THR A 89 -13.82 -51.62 10.16
CA THR A 89 -15.16 -52.13 9.76
C THR A 89 -16.29 -52.15 10.80
N ASP A 90 -17.32 -51.32 10.63
CA ASP A 90 -18.56 -51.81 10.01
C ASP A 90 -19.53 -50.69 9.62
N THR A 91 -20.05 -50.87 8.42
CA THR A 91 -21.14 -50.14 7.82
C THR A 91 -22.45 -50.80 8.26
N THR A 92 -23.55 -50.05 8.37
CA THR A 92 -24.91 -50.59 8.12
C THR A 92 -25.38 -51.84 8.88
N LYS A 93 -26.09 -51.68 10.01
CA LYS A 93 -27.39 -52.37 10.30
C LYS A 93 -27.91 -52.05 11.71
N ARG A 94 -28.97 -51.24 11.82
CA ARG A 94 -30.32 -51.63 12.31
C ARG A 94 -31.20 -50.40 12.43
#